data_AF-A0A382YPV2-F1
#
_entry.id   AF-A0A382YPV2-F1
#
_cell.length_a   1.000
_cell.length_b   1.000
_cell.length_c   1.000
_cell.angle_alpha   90.00
_cell.angle_beta   90.00
_cell.angle_gamma   90.00
#
_symmetry.space_group_name_H-M   'P 1'
#
loop_
_entity.id
_entity.type
_entity.pdbx_description
1 polymer ?
#
loop_
_entity_poly.entity_id
_entity_poly.type
_entity_poly.pdbx_seq_one_letter_code
_entity_poly.pdbx_strand_id
1 'polypeptide(L)'
;MADVVNRRITLAARPVGFPKDSDFGLVEDTVSEPAEGELLLQTLYLSLDPYMRGRISEARSYAASVEIGQTMVGGTVSSVVVSHHPKFKVGDRVLSYSGWQDYELSNGQGLHKLDPVHGPNPISTALGVMGMPGLTGYVGLLDIGQPQSGETVVVSSAAGAVGS
;
A
#
# COMPACT_ATOMS: atom_id res chain seq x y z
N MET A 1 23.21 -5.22 -9.28
CA MET A 1 21.90 -5.93 -9.26
C MET A 1 21.27 -6.09 -10.64
N ALA A 2 22.07 -6.04 -11.72
CA ALA A 2 21.56 -5.94 -13.10
C ALA A 2 20.74 -7.14 -13.62
N ASP A 3 20.68 -8.25 -12.88
CA ASP A 3 19.94 -9.48 -13.26
C ASP A 3 18.61 -9.66 -12.51
N VAL A 4 18.22 -8.72 -11.64
CA VAL A 4 16.94 -8.81 -10.91
C VAL A 4 15.84 -8.16 -11.73
N VAL A 5 14.78 -8.94 -12.02
CA VAL A 5 13.57 -8.48 -12.70
C VAL A 5 12.58 -7.94 -11.68
N ASN A 6 12.06 -6.74 -11.94
CA ASN A 6 10.92 -6.17 -11.24
C ASN A 6 9.64 -6.45 -12.02
N ARG A 7 8.76 -7.28 -11.46
CA ARG A 7 7.41 -7.48 -11.99
C ARG A 7 6.49 -6.43 -11.42
N ARG A 8 5.72 -5.76 -12.28
CA ARG A 8 4.78 -4.72 -11.91
C ARG A 8 3.43 -4.99 -12.56
N ILE A 9 2.36 -4.88 -11.78
CA ILE A 9 1.01 -4.87 -12.32
C ILE A 9 0.64 -3.43 -12.64
N THR A 10 0.30 -3.16 -13.89
CA THR A 10 -0.07 -1.85 -14.39
C THR A 10 -1.55 -1.80 -14.78
N LEU A 11 -2.11 -0.60 -14.82
CA LEU A 11 -3.44 -0.40 -15.38
C LEU A 11 -3.38 -0.42 -16.92
N ALA A 12 -3.98 -1.41 -17.57
CA ALA A 12 -4.00 -1.52 -19.03
C ALA A 12 -5.23 -0.83 -19.65
N ALA A 13 -6.38 -0.84 -18.95
CA ALA A 13 -7.60 -0.19 -19.40
C ALA A 13 -8.47 0.26 -18.21
N ARG A 14 -9.38 1.21 -18.45
CA ARG A 14 -10.35 1.66 -17.45
C ARG A 14 -11.48 0.63 -17.31
N PRO A 15 -11.71 0.04 -16.13
CA PRO A 15 -12.78 -0.94 -15.96
C PRO A 15 -14.18 -0.35 -16.12
N VAL A 16 -15.01 -1.00 -16.95
CA VAL A 16 -16.45 -0.77 -17.01
C VAL A 16 -17.16 -1.83 -16.17
N GLY A 17 -17.80 -1.43 -15.07
CA GLY A 17 -18.35 -2.37 -14.09
C GLY A 17 -17.27 -2.98 -13.19
N PHE A 18 -17.29 -4.30 -13.00
CA PHE A 18 -16.25 -5.01 -12.26
C PHE A 18 -14.94 -5.07 -13.06
N PRO A 19 -13.78 -4.91 -12.39
CA PRO A 19 -12.48 -5.14 -13.03
C PRO A 19 -12.37 -6.57 -13.58
N LYS A 20 -11.73 -6.69 -14.73
CA LYS A 20 -11.38 -7.96 -15.38
C LYS A 20 -9.88 -8.00 -15.62
N ASP A 21 -9.33 -9.20 -15.84
CA ASP A 21 -7.89 -9.39 -16.03
C ASP A 21 -7.30 -8.52 -17.15
N SER A 22 -8.06 -8.29 -18.23
CA SER A 22 -7.63 -7.44 -19.35
C SER A 22 -7.57 -5.93 -19.03
N ASP A 23 -8.08 -5.51 -17.87
CA ASP A 23 -7.89 -4.15 -17.39
C ASP A 23 -6.50 -3.94 -16.75
N PHE A 24 -5.74 -5.01 -16.55
CA PHE A 24 -4.41 -4.98 -15.95
C PHE A 24 -3.35 -5.56 -16.91
N GLY A 25 -2.12 -5.09 -16.78
CA GLY A 25 -0.96 -5.61 -17.50
C GLY A 25 0.12 -6.09 -16.54
N LEU A 26 0.84 -7.14 -16.91
CA LEU A 26 2.10 -7.51 -16.27
C LEU A 26 3.25 -6.91 -17.07
N VAL A 27 4.06 -6.07 -16.41
CA VAL A 27 5.27 -5.48 -16.97
C VAL A 27 6.47 -6.02 -16.20
N GLU A 28 7.53 -6.39 -16.92
CA GLU A 28 8.78 -6.87 -16.36
C GLU A 28 9.91 -5.96 -16.82
N ASP A 29 10.57 -5.30 -15.88
CA ASP A 29 11.68 -4.37 -16.15
C ASP A 29 12.89 -4.73 -15.27
N THR A 30 14.08 -4.27 -15.65
CA THR A 30 15.27 -4.43 -14.80
C THR A 30 15.21 -3.50 -13.59
N VAL A 31 15.61 -3.99 -12.42
CA VAL A 31 15.76 -3.17 -11.22
C VAL A 31 16.94 -2.20 -11.36
N SER A 32 16.65 -0.90 -11.24
CA SER A 32 17.67 0.15 -11.20
C SER A 32 18.43 0.16 -9.87
N GLU A 33 19.72 0.51 -9.92
CA GLU A 33 20.52 0.72 -8.70
C GLU A 33 20.21 2.10 -8.08
N PRO A 34 20.07 2.21 -6.75
CA PRO A 34 19.80 3.49 -6.10
C PRO A 34 20.94 4.49 -6.24
N ALA A 35 20.61 5.75 -6.56
CA ALA A 35 21.54 6.86 -6.47
C ALA A 35 21.76 7.30 -5.01
N GLU A 36 22.64 8.31 -4.82
CA GLU A 36 22.81 8.94 -3.51
C GLU A 36 21.49 9.54 -3.01
N GLY A 37 21.13 9.27 -1.76
CA GLY A 37 19.85 9.68 -1.21
C GLY A 37 18.67 8.80 -1.63
N GLU A 38 18.91 7.66 -2.29
CA GLU A 38 17.86 6.70 -2.64
C GLU A 38 18.07 5.35 -1.94
N LEU A 39 17.04 4.52 -2.00
CA LEU A 39 17.05 3.16 -1.49
C LEU A 39 16.17 2.27 -2.36
N LEU A 40 16.51 0.99 -2.40
CA LEU A 40 15.72 -0.03 -3.07
C LEU A 40 14.90 -0.79 -2.04
N LEU A 41 13.59 -0.82 -2.27
CA LEU A 41 12.62 -1.57 -1.49
C LEU A 41 12.27 -2.87 -2.22
N GLN A 42 12.14 -3.96 -1.49
CA GLN A 42 11.52 -5.20 -1.93
C GLN A 42 10.19 -5.37 -1.20
N THR A 43 9.10 -5.46 -1.95
CA THR A 43 7.75 -5.66 -1.41
C THR A 43 7.60 -7.06 -0.83
N LEU A 44 7.06 -7.16 0.39
CA LEU A 44 6.79 -8.43 1.06
C LEU A 44 5.28 -8.71 1.13
N TYR A 45 4.50 -7.66 1.37
CA TYR A 45 3.05 -7.70 1.44
C TYR A 45 2.45 -6.49 0.73
N LEU A 46 1.27 -6.71 0.15
CA LEU A 46 0.48 -5.71 -0.56
C LEU A 46 -0.91 -5.66 0.07
N SER A 47 -1.44 -4.45 0.23
CA SER A 47 -2.84 -4.24 0.57
C SER A 47 -3.69 -4.25 -0.69
N LEU A 48 -4.89 -4.83 -0.59
CA LEU A 48 -5.91 -4.80 -1.62
C LEU A 48 -7.15 -4.13 -1.03
N ASP A 49 -7.36 -2.87 -1.40
CA ASP A 49 -8.34 -2.01 -0.74
C ASP A 49 -9.45 -1.55 -1.69
N PRO A 50 -10.71 -1.44 -1.23
CA PRO A 50 -11.83 -1.00 -2.06
C PRO A 50 -11.64 0.37 -2.74
N TYR A 51 -10.90 1.29 -2.10
CA TYR A 51 -10.66 2.63 -2.67
C TYR A 51 -9.94 2.57 -4.02
N MET A 52 -9.15 1.51 -4.27
CA MET A 52 -8.42 1.33 -5.52
C MET A 52 -9.36 1.31 -6.73
N ARG A 53 -10.58 0.78 -6.59
CA ARG A 53 -11.57 0.78 -7.67
C ARG A 53 -11.94 2.20 -8.13
N GLY A 54 -12.00 3.15 -7.21
CA GLY A 54 -12.23 4.56 -7.52
C GLY A 54 -11.03 5.18 -8.24
N ARG A 55 -9.80 4.80 -7.85
CA ARG A 55 -8.55 5.30 -8.44
C ARG A 55 -8.33 4.86 -9.88
N ILE A 56 -8.90 3.73 -10.31
CA ILE A 56 -8.79 3.23 -11.68
C ILE A 56 -9.98 3.60 -12.57
N SER A 57 -10.94 4.36 -12.03
CA SER A 57 -12.08 4.90 -12.76
C SER A 57 -11.79 6.28 -13.35
N GLU A 58 -12.56 6.70 -14.36
CA GLU A 58 -12.56 8.09 -14.87
C GLU A 58 -13.46 9.03 -14.06
N ALA A 59 -14.19 8.49 -13.08
CA ALA A 59 -15.02 9.29 -12.20
C ALA A 59 -14.17 10.21 -11.31
N ARG A 60 -14.68 11.43 -11.01
CA ARG A 60 -14.04 12.33 -10.04
C ARG A 60 -13.84 11.60 -8.71
N SER A 61 -12.64 11.68 -8.17
CA SER A 61 -12.24 11.11 -6.88
C SER A 61 -11.50 12.17 -6.05
N TYR A 62 -11.45 11.97 -4.73
CA TYR A 62 -10.69 12.81 -3.81
C TYR A 62 -9.17 12.69 -4.00
N ALA A 63 -8.72 11.65 -4.72
CA ALA A 63 -7.32 11.39 -5.03
C ALA A 63 -7.13 11.16 -6.53
N ALA A 64 -5.96 11.53 -7.04
CA ALA A 64 -5.61 11.42 -8.45
C ALA A 64 -5.74 9.98 -8.97
N SER A 65 -6.34 9.81 -10.15
CA SER A 65 -6.48 8.49 -10.76
C SER A 65 -5.12 7.88 -11.13
N VAL A 66 -5.05 6.56 -11.14
CA VAL A 66 -3.90 5.81 -11.71
C VAL A 66 -4.00 5.94 -13.21
N GLU A 67 -2.97 6.37 -13.92
CA GLU A 67 -3.03 6.47 -15.38
C GLU A 67 -2.80 5.12 -16.08
N ILE A 68 -3.28 5.00 -17.32
CA ILE A 68 -3.01 3.82 -18.14
C ILE A 68 -1.49 3.67 -18.32
N GLY A 69 -0.99 2.46 -18.13
CA GLY A 69 0.43 2.11 -18.13
C GLY A 69 1.14 2.32 -16.78
N GLN A 70 0.53 3.00 -15.81
CA GLN A 70 1.12 3.16 -14.49
C GLN A 70 0.92 1.91 -13.62
N THR A 71 1.87 1.67 -12.72
CA THR A 71 1.77 0.64 -11.68
C THR A 71 0.53 0.89 -10.81
N MET A 72 -0.21 -0.18 -10.53
CA MET A 72 -1.36 -0.14 -9.64
C MET A 72 -0.96 0.34 -8.25
N VAL A 73 -1.72 1.27 -7.69
CA VAL A 73 -1.45 1.82 -6.35
C VAL A 73 -1.79 0.82 -5.24
N GLY A 74 -1.16 0.99 -4.08
CA GLY A 74 -1.50 0.22 -2.88
C GLY A 74 -0.47 0.42 -1.77
N GLY A 75 -0.93 0.22 -0.54
CA GLY A 75 -0.04 0.14 0.61
C GLY A 75 0.79 -1.14 0.57
N THR A 76 2.04 -1.05 0.99
CA THR A 76 3.00 -2.16 0.99
C THR A 76 3.77 -2.22 2.29
N VAL A 77 4.09 -3.43 2.73
CA VAL A 77 5.17 -3.65 3.70
C VAL A 77 6.36 -4.15 2.92
N SER A 78 7.46 -3.43 3.02
CA SER A 78 8.65 -3.65 2.20
C SER A 78 9.91 -3.74 3.05
N SER A 79 10.89 -4.48 2.53
CA SER A 79 12.25 -4.54 3.06
C SER A 79 13.14 -3.58 2.32
N VAL A 80 13.99 -2.85 3.04
CA VAL A 80 15.12 -2.16 2.41
C VAL A 80 16.16 -3.21 2.03
N VAL A 81 16.43 -3.39 0.74
CA VAL A 81 17.43 -4.36 0.24
C VAL A 81 18.74 -3.68 -0.16
N VAL A 82 18.70 -2.38 -0.47
CA VAL A 82 19.86 -1.52 -0.76
C VAL A 82 19.55 -0.13 -0.24
N SER A 83 20.55 0.57 0.30
CA SER A 83 20.33 1.96 0.72
C SER A 83 21.58 2.80 0.59
N HIS A 84 21.44 3.94 -0.08
CA HIS A 84 22.34 5.09 -0.03
C HIS A 84 21.63 6.29 0.62
N HIS A 85 20.61 6.03 1.44
CA HIS A 85 19.83 7.07 2.12
C HIS A 85 20.18 7.09 3.63
N PRO A 86 20.49 8.26 4.23
CA PRO A 86 21.05 8.33 5.59
C PRO A 86 20.12 7.83 6.71
N LYS A 87 18.79 7.84 6.49
CA LYS A 87 17.78 7.43 7.49
C LYS A 87 17.36 5.96 7.41
N PHE A 88 17.71 5.25 6.35
CA PHE A 88 17.27 3.87 6.11
C PHE A 88 18.48 2.96 5.95
N LYS A 89 18.39 1.75 6.47
CA LYS A 89 19.46 0.76 6.42
C LYS A 89 18.93 -0.52 5.78
N VAL A 90 19.81 -1.26 5.12
CA VAL A 90 19.47 -2.60 4.61
C VAL A 90 18.93 -3.45 5.77
N GLY A 91 17.82 -4.14 5.52
CA GLY A 91 17.10 -4.94 6.51
C GLY A 91 15.99 -4.20 7.27
N ASP A 92 15.95 -2.86 7.22
CA ASP A 92 14.82 -2.10 7.76
C ASP A 92 13.52 -2.54 7.08
N ARG A 93 12.45 -2.63 7.86
CA ARG A 93 11.10 -2.85 7.34
C ARG A 93 10.35 -1.53 7.34
N VAL A 94 9.65 -1.24 6.25
CA VAL A 94 8.92 0.01 6.07
C VAL A 94 7.51 -0.27 5.60
N LEU A 95 6.57 0.53 6.08
CA LEU A 95 5.30 0.76 5.40
C LEU A 95 5.57 1.80 4.30
N SER A 96 5.12 1.50 3.09
CA SER A 96 5.23 2.37 1.93
C SER A 96 3.94 2.30 1.09
N TYR A 97 3.85 3.12 0.05
CA TYR A 97 2.76 3.09 -0.93
C TYR A 97 3.30 2.74 -2.30
N SER A 98 4.05 1.64 -2.34
CA SER A 98 4.87 1.32 -3.50
C SER A 98 4.08 0.72 -4.65
N GLY A 99 2.80 0.42 -4.42
CA GLY A 99 1.96 -0.19 -5.45
C GLY A 99 2.35 -1.63 -5.75
N TRP A 100 1.67 -2.22 -6.74
CA TRP A 100 1.73 -3.63 -7.04
C TRP A 100 2.97 -3.96 -7.87
N GLN A 101 4.11 -4.01 -7.19
CA GLN A 101 5.40 -4.35 -7.77
C GLN A 101 6.30 -5.07 -6.78
N ASP A 102 7.22 -5.88 -7.28
CA ASP A 102 8.20 -6.60 -6.46
C ASP A 102 9.22 -5.63 -5.84
N TYR A 103 9.62 -4.59 -6.56
CA TYR A 103 10.62 -3.61 -6.12
C TYR A 103 10.22 -2.16 -6.40
N GLU A 104 10.66 -1.26 -5.53
CA GLU A 104 10.55 0.18 -5.74
C GLU A 104 11.87 0.88 -5.44
N LEU A 105 12.28 1.76 -6.35
CA LEU A 105 13.30 2.76 -6.07
C LEU A 105 12.64 3.95 -5.38
N SER A 106 13.04 4.24 -4.15
CA SER A 106 12.46 5.29 -3.31
C SER A 106 13.53 6.30 -2.89
N ASN A 107 13.15 7.57 -2.78
CA ASN A 107 13.97 8.63 -2.17
C ASN A 107 13.74 8.75 -0.65
N GLY A 108 12.96 7.85 -0.05
CA GLY A 108 12.65 7.84 1.38
C GLY A 108 11.46 8.68 1.80
N GLN A 109 10.86 9.46 0.90
CA GLN A 109 9.66 10.26 1.21
C GLN A 109 8.44 9.36 1.41
N GLY A 110 7.65 9.64 2.45
CA GLY A 110 6.43 8.89 2.75
C GLY A 110 6.67 7.47 3.28
N LEU A 111 7.92 7.06 3.52
CA LEU A 111 8.23 5.80 4.16
C LEU A 111 8.08 5.91 5.68
N HIS A 112 7.39 4.94 6.27
CA HIS A 112 7.29 4.81 7.72
C HIS A 112 8.04 3.57 8.17
N LYS A 113 9.14 3.75 8.91
CA LYS A 113 9.89 2.63 9.47
C LYS A 113 9.04 1.89 10.51
N LEU A 114 8.97 0.58 10.39
CA LEU A 114 8.25 -0.30 11.31
C LEU A 114 9.22 -0.75 12.40
N ASP A 115 8.81 -0.56 13.65
CA ASP A 115 9.60 -0.99 14.80
C ASP A 115 9.65 -2.53 14.88
N PRO A 116 10.83 -3.16 14.93
CA PRO A 116 10.94 -4.62 14.92
C PRO A 116 10.60 -5.27 16.26
N VAL A 117 10.51 -4.52 17.36
CA VAL A 117 10.29 -5.02 18.73
C VAL A 117 8.86 -4.73 19.21
N HIS A 118 8.39 -3.50 18.99
CA HIS A 118 7.11 -2.99 19.48
C HIS A 118 6.13 -2.68 18.34
N GLY A 119 6.54 -2.85 17.09
CA GLY A 119 5.70 -2.60 15.93
C GLY A 119 4.78 -3.77 15.58
N PRO A 120 4.19 -3.71 14.36
CA PRO A 120 3.26 -4.73 13.88
C PRO A 120 3.85 -6.15 13.90
N ASN A 121 3.13 -7.07 14.55
CA ASN A 121 3.46 -8.49 14.58
C ASN A 121 2.18 -9.35 14.52
N PRO A 122 1.94 -10.12 13.44
CA PRO A 122 2.79 -10.28 12.26
C PRO A 122 2.91 -8.97 11.46
N ILE A 123 4.02 -8.75 10.77
CA ILE A 123 4.32 -7.45 10.15
C ILE A 123 3.29 -6.98 9.13
N SER A 124 2.55 -7.91 8.51
CA SER A 124 1.47 -7.61 7.59
C SER A 124 0.30 -6.86 8.23
N THR A 125 0.14 -6.89 9.56
CA THR A 125 -0.93 -6.14 10.25
C THR A 125 -0.74 -4.62 10.12
N ALA A 126 0.46 -4.15 9.72
CA ALA A 126 0.72 -2.77 9.34
C ALA A 126 -0.14 -2.28 8.16
N LEU A 127 -0.69 -3.19 7.35
CA LEU A 127 -1.60 -2.88 6.24
C LEU A 127 -3.08 -3.00 6.64
N GLY A 128 -3.38 -3.51 7.84
CA GLY A 128 -4.73 -3.79 8.32
C GLY A 128 -5.03 -3.10 9.63
N VAL A 129 -5.22 -3.88 10.69
CA VAL A 129 -5.62 -3.41 12.03
C VAL A 129 -4.62 -2.44 12.68
N MET A 130 -3.32 -2.55 12.35
CA MET A 130 -2.29 -1.60 12.80
C MET A 130 -1.93 -0.56 11.71
N GLY A 131 -2.72 -0.52 10.64
CA GLY A 131 -2.55 0.37 9.50
C GLY A 131 -3.74 1.28 9.26
N MET A 132 -3.89 1.70 8.01
CA MET A 132 -4.98 2.58 7.57
C MET A 132 -6.39 2.04 7.90
N PRO A 133 -6.71 0.74 7.68
CA PRO A 133 -8.02 0.22 8.06
C PRO A 133 -8.32 0.33 9.55
N GLY A 134 -7.38 -0.06 10.42
CA GLY A 134 -7.55 0.04 11.87
C GLY A 134 -7.69 1.49 12.35
N LEU A 135 -6.88 2.40 11.82
CA LEU A 135 -7.01 3.83 12.11
C LEU A 135 -8.37 4.38 11.66
N THR A 136 -8.87 3.93 10.51
CA THR A 136 -10.19 4.32 9.99
C THR A 136 -11.31 3.87 10.92
N GLY A 137 -11.27 2.63 11.40
CA GLY A 137 -12.24 2.12 12.36
C GLY A 137 -12.18 2.87 13.69
N TYR A 138 -10.96 3.09 14.20
CA TYR A 138 -10.72 3.82 15.45
C TYR A 138 -11.27 5.25 15.41
N VAL A 139 -10.89 6.04 14.40
CA VAL A 139 -11.33 7.44 14.27
C VAL A 139 -12.83 7.49 13.95
N GLY A 140 -13.31 6.64 13.04
CA GLY A 140 -14.72 6.59 12.67
C GLY A 140 -15.63 6.29 13.87
N LEU A 141 -15.24 5.34 14.72
CA LEU A 141 -16.03 4.97 15.88
C LEU A 141 -15.86 5.96 17.04
N LEU A 142 -14.62 6.27 17.45
CA LEU A 142 -14.36 6.95 18.72
C LEU A 142 -14.36 8.47 18.61
N ASP A 143 -13.92 9.04 17.48
CA ASP A 143 -13.84 10.49 17.29
C ASP A 143 -15.10 11.04 16.61
N ILE A 144 -15.58 10.35 15.58
CA ILE A 144 -16.77 10.78 14.82
C ILE A 144 -18.06 10.20 15.43
N GLY A 145 -18.09 8.90 15.70
CA GLY A 145 -19.29 8.20 16.20
C GLY A 145 -19.61 8.48 17.67
N GLN A 146 -18.58 8.57 18.52
CA GLN A 146 -18.66 8.87 19.96
C GLN A 146 -19.76 8.08 20.71
N PRO A 147 -19.83 6.74 20.57
CA PRO A 147 -20.89 5.96 21.19
C PRO A 147 -20.80 6.02 22.71
N GLN A 148 -21.97 6.04 23.36
CA GLN A 148 -22.10 6.05 24.81
C GLN A 148 -22.47 4.66 25.35
N SER A 149 -22.20 4.44 26.64
CA SER A 149 -22.55 3.18 27.30
C SER A 149 -24.05 2.91 27.22
N GLY A 150 -24.42 1.72 26.73
CA GLY A 150 -25.81 1.29 26.57
C GLY A 150 -26.44 1.63 25.22
N GLU A 151 -25.74 2.33 24.34
CA GLU A 151 -26.20 2.57 22.98
C GLU A 151 -26.07 1.32 22.10
N THR A 152 -26.85 1.28 21.01
CA THR A 152 -26.77 0.25 19.98
C THR A 152 -25.97 0.76 18.80
N VAL A 153 -24.85 0.10 18.49
CA VAL A 153 -24.02 0.41 17.32
C VAL A 153 -24.32 -0.60 16.21
N VAL A 154 -24.58 -0.10 15.00
CA VAL A 154 -24.77 -0.93 13.80
C VAL A 154 -23.59 -0.70 12.86
N VAL A 155 -22.91 -1.79 12.50
CA VAL A 155 -21.76 -1.78 11.58
C VAL A 155 -22.13 -2.51 10.30
N SER A 156 -22.11 -1.81 9.17
CA SER A 156 -22.23 -2.45 7.86
C SER A 156 -20.88 -3.04 7.45
N SER A 157 -20.89 -4.12 6.65
CA SER A 157 -19.67 -4.83 6.26
C SER A 157 -18.79 -5.24 7.46
N ALA A 158 -19.39 -5.64 8.58
CA ALA A 158 -18.72 -5.92 9.86
C ALA A 158 -17.67 -7.05 9.82
N ALA A 159 -17.61 -7.83 8.74
CA ALA A 159 -16.56 -8.83 8.53
C ALA A 159 -15.35 -8.29 7.75
N GLY A 160 -15.39 -7.03 7.28
CA GLY A 160 -14.32 -6.40 6.52
C GLY A 160 -13.28 -5.72 7.41
N ALA A 161 -12.10 -5.42 6.86
CA ALA A 161 -10.92 -4.96 7.61
C ALA A 161 -11.11 -3.70 8.48
N VAL A 162 -12.11 -2.85 8.17
CA VAL A 162 -12.45 -1.66 8.97
C VAL A 162 -13.53 -1.97 10.01
N GLY A 163 -14.46 -2.89 9.70
CA GLY A 163 -15.67 -3.12 10.48
C GLY A 163 -15.56 -4.25 11.51
N SER A 164 -14.57 -5.13 11.40
CA SER A 164 -14.30 -6.25 12.32
C SER A 164 -13.53 -5.81 13.55
#